data_AF-A0A6L6PTD3-F1
#
_entry.id   AF-A0A6L6PTD3-F1
#
_cell.length_a   1.000
_cell.length_b   1.000
_cell.length_c   1.000
_cell.angle_alpha   90.00
_cell.angle_beta   90.00
_cell.angle_gamma   90.00
#
_symmetry.space_group_name_H-M   'P 1'
#
loop_
_entity.id
_entity.type
_entity.pdbx_description
1 polymer ?
#
loop_
_entity_poly.entity_id
_entity_poly.type
_entity_poly.pdbx_seq_one_letter_code
_entity_poly.pdbx_strand_id
1 'polypeptide(L)'
;MLETGWQAFQDFTSTYANGLHSFAELIKIIGAFASFYALLKLRKIEHRYLFKATIPGLIENIGKSLSLINEGLLEPENNHTQTQQALNHLLADVKTVQRRVKGDSAIAAKRLVTLMRRIGFEPYFWQRQIVRELTGAELLEIYVQASGLVRLLANDLDGSAWSSK
;
A
#
# COMPACT_ATOMS: atom_id res chain seq x y z
N MET A 1 63.89 -14.95 36.33
CA MET A 1 63.64 -15.47 34.97
C MET A 1 62.30 -16.21 34.82
N LEU A 2 61.73 -16.81 35.88
CA LEU A 2 60.40 -17.46 35.80
C LEU A 2 59.22 -16.46 35.81
N GLU A 3 59.33 -15.34 36.53
CA GLU A 3 58.27 -14.31 36.60
C GLU A 3 58.01 -13.59 35.27
N THR A 4 59.08 -13.31 34.52
CA THR A 4 59.00 -12.68 33.19
C THR A 4 58.34 -13.57 32.14
N GLY A 5 58.48 -14.90 32.26
CA GLY A 5 57.79 -15.86 31.38
C GLY A 5 56.31 -16.01 31.72
N TRP A 6 55.96 -15.90 33.01
CA TRP A 6 54.57 -15.96 33.47
C TRP A 6 53.76 -14.72 33.06
N GLN A 7 54.35 -13.52 33.16
CA GLN A 7 53.73 -12.29 32.66
C GLN A 7 53.54 -12.31 31.14
N ALA A 8 54.54 -12.75 30.37
CA ALA A 8 54.41 -12.87 28.91
C ALA A 8 53.32 -13.87 28.48
N PHE A 9 53.11 -14.95 29.24
CA PHE A 9 52.02 -15.91 29.01
C PHE A 9 50.64 -15.33 29.37
N GLN A 10 50.53 -14.58 30.46
CA GLN A 10 49.31 -13.86 30.84
C GLN A 10 48.94 -12.77 29.81
N ASP A 11 49.94 -12.06 29.29
CA ASP A 11 49.75 -11.05 28.23
C ASP A 11 49.34 -11.69 26.90
N PHE A 12 49.89 -12.86 26.56
CA PHE A 12 49.49 -13.62 25.36
C PHE A 12 48.04 -14.12 25.45
N THR A 13 47.68 -14.74 26.57
CA THR A 13 46.33 -15.28 26.80
C THR A 13 45.25 -14.19 26.87
N SER A 14 45.56 -13.05 27.49
CA SER A 14 44.65 -11.89 27.52
C SER A 14 44.48 -11.25 26.14
N THR A 15 45.55 -11.11 25.35
CA THR A 15 45.47 -10.60 23.97
C THR A 15 44.67 -11.52 23.06
N TYR A 16 44.84 -12.84 23.21
CA TYR A 16 44.07 -13.85 22.46
C TYR A 16 42.60 -13.89 22.88
N ALA A 17 42.32 -13.78 24.19
CA ALA A 17 40.96 -13.68 24.72
C ALA A 17 40.25 -12.40 24.26
N ASN A 18 40.95 -11.27 24.20
CA ASN A 18 40.42 -10.01 23.66
C ASN A 18 40.13 -10.12 22.16
N GLY A 19 41.00 -10.79 21.37
CA GLY A 19 40.75 -11.06 19.95
C GLY A 19 39.55 -11.98 19.70
N LEU A 20 39.39 -13.03 20.51
CA LEU A 20 38.21 -13.90 20.51
C LEU A 20 36.93 -13.15 20.90
N HIS A 21 37.02 -12.24 21.88
CA HIS A 21 35.90 -11.39 22.29
C HIS A 21 35.47 -10.45 21.17
N SER A 22 36.39 -9.75 20.53
CA SER A 22 36.09 -8.87 19.38
C SER A 22 35.53 -9.63 18.18
N PHE A 23 36.00 -10.85 17.91
CA PHE A 23 35.44 -11.71 16.86
C PHE A 23 34.02 -12.19 17.20
N ALA A 24 33.77 -12.54 18.46
CA ALA A 24 32.44 -12.89 18.94
C ALA A 24 31.47 -11.69 18.87
N GLU A 25 31.92 -10.47 19.16
CA GLU A 25 31.15 -9.25 18.96
C GLU A 25 30.84 -9.01 17.48
N LEU A 26 31.81 -9.21 16.59
CA LEU A 26 31.61 -9.10 15.14
C LEU A 26 30.55 -10.10 14.64
N ILE A 27 30.62 -11.37 15.08
CA ILE A 27 29.61 -12.39 14.76
C ILE A 27 28.23 -11.99 15.28
N LYS A 28 28.14 -11.47 16.51
CA LYS A 28 26.87 -10.99 17.09
C LYS A 28 26.27 -9.86 16.27
N ILE A 29 27.10 -8.91 15.82
CA ILE A 29 26.68 -7.80 14.96
C ILE A 29 26.13 -8.33 13.63
N ILE A 30 26.86 -9.24 12.97
CA ILE A 30 26.41 -9.87 11.72
C ILE A 30 25.11 -10.68 11.92
N GLY A 31 25.01 -11.44 13.02
CA GLY A 31 23.81 -12.18 13.39
C GLY A 31 22.60 -11.27 13.67
N ALA A 32 22.82 -10.11 14.29
CA ALA A 32 21.79 -9.10 14.49
C ALA A 32 21.31 -8.51 13.15
N PHE A 33 22.24 -8.23 12.21
CA PHE A 33 21.87 -7.79 10.86
C PHE A 33 21.09 -8.85 10.08
N ALA A 34 21.46 -10.13 10.16
CA ALA A 34 20.72 -11.21 9.53
C ALA A 34 19.28 -11.34 10.10
N SER A 35 19.14 -11.22 11.42
CA SER A 35 17.84 -11.23 12.11
C SER A 35 16.97 -10.04 11.70
N PHE A 36 17.58 -8.84 11.61
CA PHE A 36 16.90 -7.64 11.12
C PHE A 36 16.47 -7.77 9.66
N TYR A 37 17.32 -8.33 8.81
CA TYR A 37 17.00 -8.59 7.41
C TYR A 37 15.83 -9.58 7.26
N ALA A 38 15.80 -10.64 8.07
CA ALA A 38 14.69 -11.59 8.11
C ALA A 38 13.36 -10.91 8.48
N LEU A 39 13.37 -9.99 9.46
CA LEU A 39 12.19 -9.19 9.83
C LEU A 39 11.71 -8.29 8.68
N LEU A 40 12.62 -7.61 7.98
CA LEU A 40 12.26 -6.81 6.81
C LEU A 40 11.65 -7.67 5.69
N LYS A 41 12.18 -8.87 5.47
CA LYS A 41 11.67 -9.82 4.47
C LYS A 41 10.29 -10.37 4.86
N LEU A 42 10.09 -10.69 6.14
CA LEU A 42 8.79 -11.09 6.69
C LEU A 42 7.73 -10.01 6.49
N ARG A 43 8.05 -8.74 6.79
CA ARG A 43 7.13 -7.61 6.58
C ARG A 43 6.74 -7.44 5.10
N LYS A 44 7.68 -7.66 4.16
CA LYS A 44 7.37 -7.65 2.71
C LYS A 44 6.39 -8.76 2.33
N ILE A 45 6.56 -9.96 2.88
CA ILE A 45 5.68 -11.11 2.63
C ILE A 45 4.29 -10.86 3.22
N GLU A 46 4.20 -10.39 4.47
CA GLU A 46 2.95 -10.06 5.13
C GLU A 46 2.14 -9.03 4.32
N HIS A 47 2.79 -7.95 3.88
CA HIS A 47 2.13 -6.94 3.07
C HIS A 47 1.63 -7.49 1.72
N ARG A 48 2.34 -8.47 1.14
CA ARG A 48 1.90 -9.15 -0.10
C ARG A 48 0.67 -10.02 0.14
N TYR A 49 0.62 -10.74 1.26
CA TYR A 49 -0.54 -11.54 1.63
C TYR A 49 -1.76 -10.68 1.93
N LEU A 50 -1.59 -9.59 2.71
CA LEU A 50 -2.67 -8.65 3.00
C LEU A 50 -3.18 -7.96 1.73
N PHE A 51 -2.30 -7.65 0.77
CA PHE A 51 -2.69 -7.16 -0.55
C PHE A 51 -3.56 -8.20 -1.28
N LYS A 52 -3.07 -9.43 -1.44
CA LYS A 52 -3.82 -10.49 -2.14
C LYS A 52 -5.18 -10.78 -1.50
N ALA A 53 -5.30 -10.66 -0.18
CA ALA A 53 -6.56 -10.86 0.53
C ALA A 53 -7.55 -9.70 0.37
N THR A 54 -7.06 -8.46 0.24
CA THR A 54 -7.93 -7.27 0.33
C THR A 54 -8.25 -6.61 -1.00
N ILE A 55 -7.38 -6.74 -2.00
CA ILE A 55 -7.58 -6.13 -3.32
C ILE A 55 -8.76 -6.72 -4.09
N PRO A 56 -9.02 -8.04 -4.09
CA PRO A 56 -10.20 -8.58 -4.78
C PRO A 56 -11.50 -7.95 -4.30
N GLY A 57 -11.66 -7.77 -2.98
CA GLY A 57 -12.83 -7.11 -2.41
C GLY A 57 -12.92 -5.63 -2.80
N LEU A 58 -11.79 -4.91 -2.88
CA LEU A 58 -11.79 -3.53 -3.36
C LEU A 58 -12.14 -3.43 -4.85
N ILE A 59 -11.67 -4.35 -5.69
CA ILE A 59 -12.05 -4.44 -7.10
C ILE A 59 -13.56 -4.65 -7.24
N GLU A 60 -14.13 -5.57 -6.45
CA GLU A 60 -15.56 -5.85 -6.46
C GLU A 60 -16.39 -4.62 -6.03
N ASN A 61 -16.00 -3.95 -4.93
CA ASN A 61 -16.71 -2.78 -4.43
C ASN A 61 -16.64 -1.58 -5.39
N ILE A 62 -15.48 -1.35 -6.00
CA ILE A 62 -15.31 -0.32 -7.04
C ILE A 62 -16.17 -0.69 -8.26
N GLY A 63 -16.18 -1.97 -8.67
CA GLY A 63 -17.03 -2.47 -9.76
C GLY A 63 -18.51 -2.23 -9.51
N LYS A 64 -19.01 -2.51 -8.30
CA LYS A 64 -20.40 -2.21 -7.90
C LYS A 64 -20.70 -0.72 -7.97
N SER A 65 -19.80 0.11 -7.47
CA SER A 65 -19.95 1.58 -7.55
C SER A 65 -19.98 2.06 -9.00
N LEU A 66 -19.19 1.46 -9.88
CA LEU A 66 -19.19 1.78 -11.31
C LEU A 66 -20.48 1.34 -12.03
N SER A 67 -21.08 0.22 -11.66
CA SER A 67 -22.39 -0.19 -12.19
C SER A 67 -23.45 0.86 -11.89
N LEU A 68 -23.52 1.30 -10.63
CA LEU A 68 -24.49 2.31 -10.19
C LEU A 68 -24.25 3.67 -10.85
N ILE A 69 -22.98 4.07 -11.05
CA ILE A 69 -22.66 5.30 -11.80
C ILE A 69 -23.07 5.16 -13.27
N ASN A 70 -22.88 3.99 -13.88
CA ASN A 70 -23.29 3.75 -15.26
C ASN A 70 -24.83 3.79 -15.42
N GLU A 71 -25.57 3.22 -14.49
CA GLU A 71 -27.04 3.34 -14.43
C GLU A 71 -27.47 4.81 -14.24
N GLY A 72 -26.73 5.57 -13.44
CA GLY A 72 -26.92 7.03 -13.28
C GLY A 72 -26.62 7.85 -14.54
N LEU A 73 -25.67 7.41 -15.37
CA LEU A 73 -25.37 8.04 -16.66
C LEU A 73 -26.48 7.80 -17.68
N LEU A 74 -27.16 6.65 -17.62
CA LEU A 74 -28.26 6.28 -18.52
C LEU A 74 -29.58 6.94 -18.12
N GLU A 75 -29.88 7.00 -16.81
CA GLU A 75 -31.12 7.57 -16.27
C GLU A 75 -30.85 8.57 -15.13
N PRO A 76 -30.39 9.80 -15.44
CA PRO A 76 -29.93 10.76 -14.44
C PRO A 76 -31.01 11.21 -13.44
N GLU A 77 -32.26 11.36 -13.91
CA GLU A 77 -33.37 11.86 -13.09
C GLU A 77 -33.85 10.84 -12.06
N ASN A 78 -33.77 9.54 -12.37
CA ASN A 78 -34.25 8.47 -11.50
C ASN A 78 -33.18 8.00 -10.50
N ASN A 79 -31.91 8.10 -10.87
CA ASN A 79 -30.80 7.45 -10.16
C ASN A 79 -29.87 8.43 -9.44
N HIS A 80 -30.27 9.69 -9.28
CA HIS A 80 -29.42 10.73 -8.68
C HIS A 80 -28.88 10.34 -7.29
N THR A 81 -29.75 9.94 -6.38
CA THR A 81 -29.38 9.53 -5.01
C THR A 81 -28.46 8.31 -5.00
N GLN A 82 -28.74 7.31 -5.84
CA GLN A 82 -27.94 6.10 -5.95
C GLN A 82 -26.54 6.41 -6.51
N THR A 83 -26.47 7.29 -7.51
CA THR A 83 -25.21 7.77 -8.09
C THR A 83 -24.36 8.50 -7.06
N GLN A 84 -24.96 9.37 -6.24
CA GLN A 84 -24.25 10.04 -5.16
C GLN A 84 -23.69 9.06 -4.11
N GLN A 85 -24.49 8.07 -3.70
CA GLN A 85 -24.04 7.03 -2.79
C GLN A 85 -22.88 6.22 -3.40
N ALA A 86 -23.01 5.84 -4.67
CA ALA A 86 -21.96 5.13 -5.40
C ALA A 86 -20.66 5.92 -5.48
N LEU A 87 -20.72 7.23 -5.72
CA LEU A 87 -19.54 8.09 -5.74
C LEU A 87 -18.88 8.23 -4.34
N ASN A 88 -19.67 8.26 -3.27
CA ASN A 88 -19.15 8.27 -1.91
C ASN A 88 -18.41 6.97 -1.58
N HIS A 89 -19.01 5.83 -1.91
CA HIS A 89 -18.37 4.52 -1.76
C HIS A 89 -17.11 4.40 -2.60
N LEU A 90 -17.19 4.79 -3.89
CA LEU A 90 -16.05 4.83 -4.80
C LEU A 90 -14.89 5.63 -4.21
N LEU A 91 -15.15 6.85 -3.71
CA LEU A 91 -14.09 7.68 -3.15
C LEU A 91 -13.46 7.07 -1.90
N ALA A 92 -14.25 6.42 -1.05
CA ALA A 92 -13.74 5.72 0.13
C ALA A 92 -12.84 4.52 -0.26
N ASP A 93 -13.28 3.73 -1.23
CA ASP A 93 -12.53 2.57 -1.72
C ASP A 93 -11.25 2.99 -2.43
N VAL A 94 -11.30 4.02 -3.28
CA VAL A 94 -10.13 4.55 -3.99
C VAL A 94 -9.10 5.13 -3.02
N LYS A 95 -9.53 5.80 -1.94
CA LYS A 95 -8.60 6.23 -0.87
C LYS A 95 -7.97 5.04 -0.15
N THR A 96 -8.72 3.96 0.03
CA THR A 96 -8.21 2.73 0.63
C THR A 96 -7.17 2.08 -0.29
N VAL A 97 -7.44 2.03 -1.60
CA VAL A 97 -6.48 1.60 -2.62
C VAL A 97 -5.21 2.45 -2.57
N GLN A 98 -5.35 3.79 -2.56
CA GLN A 98 -4.22 4.72 -2.52
C GLN A 98 -3.29 4.46 -1.33
N ARG A 99 -3.83 4.05 -0.17
CA ARG A 99 -3.05 3.75 1.05
C ARG A 99 -2.40 2.38 1.03
N ARG A 100 -2.98 1.41 0.32
CA ARG A 100 -2.60 -0.02 0.38
C ARG A 100 -1.76 -0.48 -0.80
N VAL A 101 -1.83 0.22 -1.92
CA VAL A 101 -1.18 -0.16 -3.18
C VAL A 101 0.02 0.73 -3.45
N LYS A 102 0.95 0.27 -4.29
CA LYS A 102 2.14 0.99 -4.75
C LYS A 102 2.21 0.99 -6.27
N GLY A 103 3.15 1.73 -6.85
CA GLY A 103 3.34 1.77 -8.30
C GLY A 103 2.19 2.47 -9.03
N ASP A 104 1.86 1.96 -10.21
CA ASP A 104 0.93 2.62 -11.14
C ASP A 104 -0.49 2.68 -10.61
N SER A 105 -0.97 1.64 -9.93
CA SER A 105 -2.29 1.63 -9.27
C SER A 105 -2.39 2.71 -8.19
N ALA A 106 -1.33 2.97 -7.42
CA ALA A 106 -1.33 4.02 -6.41
C ALA A 106 -1.35 5.42 -7.06
N ILE A 107 -0.64 5.59 -8.16
CA ILE A 107 -0.64 6.84 -8.94
C ILE A 107 -2.02 7.08 -9.54
N ALA A 108 -2.64 6.06 -10.13
CA ALA A 108 -3.99 6.11 -10.68
C ALA A 108 -5.03 6.45 -9.61
N ALA A 109 -4.98 5.79 -8.45
CA ALA A 109 -5.86 6.09 -7.33
C ALA A 109 -5.70 7.53 -6.84
N LYS A 110 -4.46 8.02 -6.73
CA LYS A 110 -4.18 9.42 -6.36
C LYS A 110 -4.78 10.40 -7.39
N ARG A 111 -4.58 10.14 -8.69
CA ARG A 111 -5.16 10.97 -9.77
C ARG A 111 -6.68 11.02 -9.68
N LEU A 112 -7.33 9.88 -9.47
CA LEU A 112 -8.78 9.80 -9.32
C LEU A 112 -9.27 10.58 -8.09
N VAL A 113 -8.61 10.46 -6.93
CA VAL A 113 -8.94 11.26 -5.74
C VAL A 113 -8.78 12.75 -6.01
N THR A 114 -7.71 13.16 -6.70
CA THR A 114 -7.49 14.56 -7.07
C THR A 114 -8.56 15.07 -8.03
N LEU A 115 -8.95 14.28 -9.03
CA LEU A 115 -10.05 14.60 -9.94
C LEU A 115 -11.36 14.82 -9.16
N MET A 116 -11.74 13.85 -8.33
CA MET A 116 -12.97 13.92 -7.52
C MET A 116 -12.97 15.14 -6.59
N ARG A 117 -11.83 15.51 -6.00
CA ARG A 117 -11.72 16.75 -5.22
C ARG A 117 -11.88 18.01 -6.07
N ARG A 118 -11.27 18.05 -7.26
CA ARG A 118 -11.32 19.21 -8.17
C ARG A 118 -12.75 19.52 -8.62
N ILE A 119 -13.57 18.50 -8.84
CA ILE A 119 -14.98 18.66 -9.21
C ILE A 119 -15.88 19.00 -8.01
N GLY A 120 -15.32 19.15 -6.81
CA GLY A 120 -16.04 19.54 -5.59
C GLY A 120 -16.55 18.35 -4.77
N PHE A 121 -16.10 17.13 -5.09
CA PHE A 121 -16.40 15.94 -4.29
C PHE A 121 -15.40 15.85 -3.13
N GLU A 122 -15.69 16.58 -2.05
CA GLU A 122 -14.89 16.55 -0.82
C GLU A 122 -15.66 15.79 0.29
N PRO A 123 -15.13 14.65 0.77
CA PRO A 123 -15.85 13.85 1.73
C PRO A 123 -15.51 14.33 3.14
N TYR A 124 -16.41 15.09 3.74
CA TYR A 124 -16.61 15.01 5.18
C TYR A 124 -17.63 13.90 5.42
N PHE A 125 -17.22 12.82 6.09
CA PHE A 125 -18.03 11.60 6.26
C PHE A 125 -19.40 11.84 6.94
N TRP A 126 -19.59 13.02 7.54
CA TRP A 126 -20.80 13.47 8.23
C TRP A 126 -21.58 14.57 7.49
N GLN A 127 -21.10 15.12 6.37
CA GLN A 127 -21.82 16.18 5.65
C GLN A 127 -22.75 15.57 4.60
N ARG A 128 -24.03 15.59 4.95
CA ARG A 128 -25.22 15.20 4.19
C ARG A 128 -25.43 15.91 2.85
N GLN A 129 -24.45 16.66 2.33
CA GLN A 129 -24.68 17.58 1.23
C GLN A 129 -23.43 17.68 0.36
N ILE A 130 -23.40 16.93 -0.74
CA ILE A 130 -22.63 17.33 -1.91
C ILE A 130 -23.62 18.12 -2.75
N VAL A 131 -23.58 19.44 -2.55
CA VAL A 131 -24.55 20.45 -3.02
C VAL A 131 -24.47 20.70 -4.54
N ARG A 132 -23.60 19.99 -5.26
CA ARG A 132 -23.41 20.18 -6.69
C ARG A 132 -23.74 18.91 -7.44
N GLU A 133 -24.77 18.98 -8.28
CA GLU A 133 -25.04 17.98 -9.28
C GLU A 133 -23.85 17.93 -10.25
N LEU A 134 -23.24 16.75 -10.37
CA LEU A 134 -22.17 16.52 -11.34
C LEU A 134 -22.77 16.47 -12.74
N THR A 135 -22.10 17.11 -13.68
CA THR A 135 -22.48 17.00 -15.09
C THR A 135 -22.24 15.58 -15.59
N GLY A 136 -22.98 15.14 -16.61
CA GLY A 136 -22.76 13.82 -17.24
C GLY A 136 -21.33 13.63 -17.73
N ALA A 137 -20.67 14.70 -18.19
CA ALA A 137 -19.26 14.66 -18.59
C ALA A 137 -18.31 14.40 -17.41
N GLU A 138 -18.54 15.04 -16.25
CA GLU A 138 -17.75 14.80 -15.04
C GLU A 138 -17.97 13.37 -14.51
N LEU A 139 -19.20 12.87 -14.52
CA LEU A 139 -19.52 11.48 -14.16
C LEU A 139 -18.82 10.48 -15.08
N LEU A 140 -18.83 10.73 -16.39
CA LEU A 140 -18.14 9.90 -17.38
C LEU A 140 -16.62 9.90 -17.16
N GLU A 141 -16.02 11.06 -16.86
CA GLU A 141 -14.58 11.15 -16.57
C GLU A 141 -14.20 10.32 -15.35
N ILE A 142 -14.98 10.39 -14.27
CA ILE A 142 -14.81 9.55 -13.08
C ILE A 142 -14.92 8.08 -13.44
N TYR A 143 -15.96 7.71 -14.20
CA TYR A 143 -16.20 6.32 -14.63
C TYR A 143 -15.01 5.74 -15.41
N VAL A 144 -14.49 6.49 -16.38
CA VAL A 144 -13.35 6.05 -17.21
C VAL A 144 -12.09 5.88 -16.36
N GLN A 145 -11.78 6.85 -15.48
CA GLN A 145 -10.59 6.79 -14.63
C GLN A 145 -10.67 5.64 -13.60
N ALA A 146 -11.84 5.45 -12.98
CA ALA A 146 -12.08 4.36 -12.04
C ALA A 146 -12.04 2.98 -12.71
N SER A 147 -12.59 2.85 -13.92
CA SER A 147 -12.48 1.62 -14.72
C SER A 147 -11.02 1.31 -15.08
N GLY A 148 -10.23 2.34 -15.41
CA GLY A 148 -8.79 2.22 -15.61
C GLY A 148 -8.06 1.73 -14.35
N LEU A 149 -8.42 2.26 -13.17
CA LEU A 149 -7.87 1.82 -11.90
C LEU A 149 -8.19 0.34 -11.62
N VAL A 150 -9.42 -0.12 -11.86
CA VAL A 150 -9.80 -1.53 -11.69
C VAL A 150 -8.93 -2.46 -12.53
N ARG A 151 -8.67 -2.10 -13.80
CA ARG A 151 -7.79 -2.87 -14.68
C ARG A 151 -6.36 -2.93 -14.15
N LEU A 152 -5.82 -1.81 -13.66
CA LEU A 152 -4.49 -1.78 -13.05
C LEU A 152 -4.41 -2.65 -11.79
N LEU A 153 -5.45 -2.62 -10.94
CA LEU A 153 -5.52 -3.46 -9.75
C LEU A 153 -5.61 -4.95 -10.08
N ALA A 154 -6.40 -5.32 -11.10
CA ALA A 154 -6.49 -6.68 -11.59
C ALA A 154 -5.13 -7.15 -12.14
N ASN A 155 -4.44 -6.30 -12.93
CA ASN A 155 -3.09 -6.59 -13.42
C ASN A 155 -2.06 -6.72 -12.28
N ASP A 156 -2.16 -5.92 -11.22
CA ASP A 156 -1.30 -6.05 -10.03
C ASP A 156 -1.61 -7.32 -9.21
N LEU A 157 -2.84 -7.85 -9.32
CA LEU A 157 -3.29 -9.08 -8.67
C LEU A 157 -2.79 -10.33 -9.45
N ASP A 158 -2.96 -10.33 -10.76
CA ASP A 158 -2.57 -11.40 -11.69
C ASP A 158 -1.05 -11.39 -11.96
N GLY A 159 -0.46 -10.20 -11.89
CA GLY A 159 0.89 -9.90 -12.33
C GLY A 159 1.97 -10.14 -11.28
N SER A 160 3.00 -10.81 -11.76
CA SER A 160 4.40 -10.86 -11.34
C SER A 160 5.09 -9.53 -10.94
N ALA A 161 4.39 -8.38 -10.87
CA ALA A 161 4.94 -7.09 -10.46
C ALA A 161 5.49 -7.08 -9.02
N TRP A 162 5.01 -7.99 -8.16
CA TRP A 162 5.54 -8.21 -6.81
C TRP A 162 6.70 -9.22 -6.74
N SER A 163 7.06 -9.85 -7.87
CA SER A 163 8.09 -10.89 -7.95
C SER A 163 9.48 -10.36 -8.32
N SER A 164 9.60 -9.13 -8.81
CA SER A 164 10.87 -8.62 -9.33
C SER A 164 11.12 -7.17 -8.90
N LYS A 165 11.54 -6.98 -7.63
CA LYS A 165 12.36 -5.86 -7.15
C LYS A 165 12.79 -6.07 -5.69
#